data_AF-A0A1G8AXR9-F1
#
_entry.id   AF-A0A1G8AXR9-F1
#
_cell.length_a   1.000
_cell.length_b   1.000
_cell.length_c   1.000
_cell.angle_alpha   90.00
_cell.angle_beta   90.00
_cell.angle_gamma   90.00
#
_symmetry.space_group_name_H-M   'P 1'
#
loop_
_entity.id
_entity.type
_entity.pdbx_description
1 polymer ?
#
loop_
_entity_poly.entity_id
_entity_poly.type
_entity_poly.pdbx_seq_one_letter_code
_entity_poly.pdbx_strand_id
1 'polypeptide(L)'
;MDRRTLAGGLGGLVLVVGAVVALRAGDAPDTLKREIADGVEVVASQEPVKPANARTRALDADALQVAWNGSASAYEVRWNGNTQLVPGPEVELAGLNPGQVTDVEVRAVNATGKRSEPLRIAATPGELYDDSWDDQLVGQTDRFDGPESLDPRRWRVEAEPECLGLRPFGSGKRVDVDCSMAAFQSNTPIRFGVPASDGAVGRAIIGVAGAVESSHVRLTLLPDPWQYLAETDVPPRDAVSLDITTQGTRIVADPGLPRTDRQVDLGDAPITGLVAGVRHRWEMRVLPDAVLALRDGVVVAYEPVAITAPLVHPRVRVDGGGFLDTFGVGGVPERVVPTEVVPLTRDVEVPSDAITAKVVAREQGGGVRVTDATGVAKVAAAPDAQLVLVRRPESRPKALPRLADRPGGIKTGAPRLHVMHENGAKPPQRLAGSGRVLVTAEVNAIGHRGIELELDGRRIVALPTNEQGAGVPGRHEFWLDAADLPSGSVARLKLSVLPADDGEPVTTETVFELG
;
A
#
# COMPACT_ATOMS: atom_id res chain seq x y z
N MET A 1 -80.18 17.93 -51.13
CA MET A 1 -79.30 18.56 -52.14
C MET A 1 -78.51 19.63 -51.39
N ASP A 2 -77.19 19.60 -51.21
CA ASP A 2 -76.07 18.71 -51.59
C ASP A 2 -74.90 19.11 -50.64
N ARG A 3 -74.28 18.22 -49.86
CA ARG A 3 -73.15 17.28 -50.12
C ARG A 3 -71.74 17.90 -50.20
N ARG A 4 -70.80 17.15 -49.60
CA ARG A 4 -69.32 17.17 -49.66
C ARG A 4 -68.67 18.05 -48.59
N THR A 5 -67.72 17.60 -47.77
CA THR A 5 -66.88 16.38 -47.74
C THR A 5 -66.13 16.40 -46.41
N LEU A 6 -66.13 15.30 -45.65
CA LEU A 6 -64.94 14.80 -44.94
C LEU A 6 -65.29 13.46 -44.31
N ALA A 7 -64.81 12.41 -44.97
CA ALA A 7 -64.84 11.03 -44.55
C ALA A 7 -63.41 10.61 -44.18
N GLY A 8 -63.30 9.70 -43.22
CA GLY A 8 -62.09 8.96 -42.87
C GLY A 8 -61.58 9.32 -41.48
N GLY A 9 -61.48 8.43 -40.52
CA GLY A 9 -61.76 7.01 -40.49
C GLY A 9 -61.58 6.52 -39.06
N LEU A 10 -62.57 5.79 -38.57
CA LEU A 10 -62.53 5.02 -37.32
C LEU A 10 -61.97 3.64 -37.67
N GLY A 11 -60.84 3.27 -37.08
CA GLY A 11 -60.31 1.91 -37.22
C GLY A 11 -58.90 1.76 -36.67
N GLY A 12 -58.78 1.29 -35.43
CA GLY A 12 -57.50 0.79 -34.90
C GLY A 12 -57.22 1.20 -33.46
N LEU A 13 -58.05 0.78 -32.49
CA LEU A 13 -57.75 0.87 -31.06
C LEU A 13 -57.90 -0.50 -30.41
N VAL A 14 -57.02 -1.43 -30.74
CA VAL A 14 -56.74 -2.65 -29.94
C VAL A 14 -55.27 -3.03 -30.22
N LEU A 15 -54.50 -3.30 -29.16
CA LEU A 15 -53.11 -3.82 -29.12
C LEU A 15 -51.93 -2.83 -29.25
N VAL A 16 -51.68 -1.99 -28.24
CA VAL A 16 -50.31 -1.70 -27.74
C VAL A 16 -50.38 -1.31 -26.24
N VAL A 17 -50.44 -2.28 -25.33
CA VAL A 17 -50.21 -2.06 -23.86
C VAL A 17 -49.16 -3.05 -23.30
N GLY A 18 -48.47 -3.82 -24.14
CA GLY A 18 -47.48 -4.80 -23.68
C GLY A 18 -46.13 -4.66 -24.36
N ALA A 19 -45.37 -3.58 -24.10
CA ALA A 19 -43.91 -3.51 -24.31
C ALA A 19 -43.31 -2.13 -23.92
N VAL A 20 -43.39 -1.69 -22.66
CA VAL A 20 -42.62 -0.52 -22.17
C VAL A 20 -41.93 -0.81 -20.82
N VAL A 21 -41.52 -2.06 -20.55
CA VAL A 21 -40.76 -2.41 -19.33
C VAL A 21 -39.44 -3.17 -19.60
N ALA A 22 -39.02 -3.32 -20.85
CA ALA A 22 -37.69 -3.86 -21.14
C ALA A 22 -37.03 -3.00 -22.22
N LEU A 23 -36.31 -1.95 -21.80
CA LEU A 23 -35.23 -1.26 -22.53
C LEU A 23 -34.78 -0.03 -21.70
N ARG A 24 -34.21 -0.30 -20.53
CA ARG A 24 -33.26 0.58 -19.83
C ARG A 24 -32.28 -0.28 -19.05
N ALA A 25 -31.52 -1.08 -19.78
CA ALA A 25 -30.28 -1.69 -19.31
C ALA A 25 -29.44 -1.98 -20.55
N GLY A 26 -28.31 -1.28 -20.67
CA GLY A 26 -27.29 -1.56 -21.68
C GLY A 26 -27.43 -0.77 -22.98
N ASP A 27 -27.05 0.51 -22.95
CA ASP A 27 -26.47 1.18 -24.12
C ASP A 27 -25.40 2.16 -23.64
N ALA A 28 -24.25 1.59 -23.26
CA ALA A 28 -22.97 2.25 -23.41
C ALA A 28 -22.36 1.70 -24.72
N PRO A 29 -22.01 2.54 -25.71
CA PRO A 29 -21.32 2.08 -26.91
C PRO A 29 -19.92 1.55 -26.50
N ASP A 30 -19.48 0.44 -27.10
CA ASP A 30 -18.19 -0.27 -26.86
C ASP A 30 -18.04 -1.15 -25.61
N THR A 31 -19.07 -1.92 -25.27
CA THR A 31 -18.97 -2.97 -24.23
C THR A 31 -18.45 -4.29 -24.83
N LEU A 32 -17.41 -4.86 -24.19
CA LEU A 32 -16.90 -6.20 -24.48
C LEU A 32 -18.05 -7.21 -24.45
N LYS A 33 -18.27 -7.93 -25.55
CA LYS A 33 -19.31 -8.97 -25.58
C LYS A 33 -18.86 -10.19 -24.79
N ARG A 34 -19.79 -10.78 -24.05
CA ARG A 34 -19.55 -12.04 -23.35
C ARG A 34 -19.40 -13.16 -24.38
N GLU A 35 -18.24 -13.81 -24.40
CA GLU A 35 -17.93 -14.95 -25.27
C GLU A 35 -17.27 -16.05 -24.43
N ILE A 36 -17.73 -17.28 -24.60
CA ILE A 36 -17.18 -18.46 -23.92
C ILE A 36 -17.10 -19.57 -24.97
N ALA A 37 -15.91 -20.12 -25.20
CA ALA A 37 -15.71 -21.21 -26.13
C ALA A 37 -16.32 -22.53 -25.61
N ASP A 38 -16.63 -23.44 -26.53
CA ASP A 38 -17.00 -24.81 -26.18
C ASP A 38 -15.89 -25.47 -25.33
N GLY A 39 -16.29 -26.27 -24.34
CA GLY A 39 -15.37 -26.92 -23.39
C GLY A 39 -14.89 -26.02 -22.24
N VAL A 40 -15.37 -24.77 -22.16
CA VAL A 40 -15.06 -23.84 -21.05
C VAL A 40 -16.30 -23.57 -20.20
N GLU A 41 -16.19 -23.80 -18.90
CA GLU A 41 -17.23 -23.48 -17.92
C GLU A 41 -16.76 -22.33 -17.02
N VAL A 42 -17.51 -21.22 -17.00
CA VAL A 42 -17.25 -20.10 -16.08
C VAL A 42 -17.90 -20.42 -14.74
N VAL A 43 -17.10 -20.41 -13.67
CA VAL A 43 -17.62 -20.56 -12.31
C VAL A 43 -18.44 -19.32 -11.94
N ALA A 44 -19.67 -19.53 -11.48
CA ALA A 44 -20.57 -18.45 -11.13
C ALA A 44 -20.01 -17.58 -10.00
N SER A 45 -19.96 -16.27 -10.22
CA SER A 45 -19.60 -15.32 -9.17
C SER A 45 -20.67 -15.27 -8.09
N GLN A 46 -20.26 -15.18 -6.83
CA GLN A 46 -21.18 -14.99 -5.72
C GLN A 46 -21.89 -13.64 -5.82
N GLU A 47 -23.16 -13.59 -5.43
CA GLU A 47 -23.91 -12.34 -5.33
C GLU A 47 -23.34 -11.52 -4.16
N PRO A 48 -23.04 -10.22 -4.36
CA PRO A 48 -22.42 -9.39 -3.34
C PRO A 48 -23.36 -9.17 -2.14
N VAL A 49 -22.85 -9.44 -0.94
CA VAL A 49 -23.58 -9.22 0.32
C VAL A 49 -23.38 -7.79 0.80
N LYS A 50 -24.45 -7.17 1.33
CA LYS A 50 -24.40 -5.82 1.90
C LYS A 50 -23.32 -5.71 3.00
N PRO A 51 -22.43 -4.71 2.94
CA PRO A 51 -21.46 -4.45 4.00
C PRO A 51 -22.11 -4.11 5.35
N ALA A 52 -21.42 -4.37 6.47
CA ALA A 52 -21.93 -4.13 7.82
C ALA A 52 -20.89 -3.49 8.76
N ASN A 53 -21.31 -3.05 9.94
CA ASN A 53 -20.45 -2.58 11.04
C ASN A 53 -19.44 -1.49 10.62
N ALA A 54 -19.97 -0.38 10.09
CA ALA A 54 -19.16 0.78 9.73
C ALA A 54 -18.41 1.36 10.95
N ARG A 55 -17.19 1.80 10.71
CA ARG A 55 -16.34 2.54 11.64
C ARG A 55 -15.75 3.73 10.91
N THR A 56 -15.68 4.88 11.57
CA THR A 56 -15.14 6.11 10.99
C THR A 56 -14.14 6.77 11.91
N ARG A 57 -13.12 7.40 11.32
CA ARG A 57 -12.08 8.17 12.03
C ARG A 57 -11.45 9.18 11.06
N ALA A 58 -10.65 10.10 11.58
CA ALA A 58 -9.94 11.07 10.77
C ALA A 58 -8.48 11.20 11.22
N LEU A 59 -7.53 11.05 10.28
CA LEU A 59 -6.11 11.34 10.52
C LEU A 59 -5.73 12.78 10.17
N ASP A 60 -6.57 13.47 9.40
CA ASP A 60 -6.49 14.91 9.12
C ASP A 60 -7.89 15.50 9.26
N ALA A 61 -7.98 16.79 9.61
CA ALA A 61 -9.26 17.48 9.74
C ALA A 61 -10.08 17.51 8.43
N ASP A 62 -9.46 17.34 7.26
CA ASP A 62 -10.09 17.32 5.93
C ASP A 62 -10.14 15.91 5.30
N ALA A 63 -9.90 14.84 6.08
CA ALA A 63 -9.93 13.48 5.60
C ALA A 63 -10.78 12.55 6.49
N LEU A 64 -11.51 11.62 5.87
CA LEU A 64 -12.32 10.62 6.55
C LEU A 64 -11.88 9.22 6.15
N GLN A 65 -11.52 8.42 7.15
CA GLN A 65 -11.30 7.00 6.96
C GLN A 65 -12.54 6.23 7.37
N VAL A 66 -12.95 5.32 6.51
CA VAL A 66 -14.16 4.53 6.65
C VAL A 66 -13.78 3.06 6.50
N ALA A 67 -14.09 2.25 7.50
CA ALA A 67 -13.89 0.82 7.51
C ALA A 67 -15.19 0.08 7.78
N TRP A 68 -15.36 -1.13 7.27
CA TRP A 68 -16.54 -1.96 7.46
C TRP A 68 -16.18 -3.45 7.50
N ASN A 69 -17.18 -4.30 7.68
CA ASN A 69 -17.04 -5.75 7.55
C ASN A 69 -17.61 -6.21 6.20
N GLY A 70 -16.86 -7.09 5.53
CA GLY A 70 -17.28 -7.79 4.33
C GLY A 70 -16.13 -8.55 3.67
N SER A 71 -16.44 -9.36 2.65
CA SER A 71 -15.48 -10.21 1.94
C SER A 71 -15.68 -10.17 0.41
N ALA A 72 -16.16 -9.04 -0.11
CA ALA A 72 -16.39 -8.88 -1.54
C ALA A 72 -15.07 -8.69 -2.29
N SER A 73 -15.07 -8.92 -3.60
CA SER A 73 -13.89 -8.71 -4.45
C SER A 73 -13.45 -7.25 -4.49
N ALA A 74 -14.41 -6.32 -4.39
CA ALA A 74 -14.19 -4.90 -4.27
C ALA A 74 -15.38 -4.23 -3.61
N TYR A 75 -15.26 -2.92 -3.38
CA TYR A 75 -16.34 -2.06 -2.89
C TYR A 75 -16.44 -0.79 -3.72
N GLU A 76 -17.66 -0.37 -3.99
CA GLU A 76 -17.97 0.94 -4.55
C GLU A 76 -18.31 1.88 -3.40
N VAL A 77 -17.52 2.95 -3.27
CA VAL A 77 -17.67 4.00 -2.28
C VAL A 77 -18.10 5.28 -2.97
N ARG A 78 -19.19 5.89 -2.49
CA ARG A 78 -19.75 7.11 -3.06
C ARG A 78 -19.91 8.18 -1.98
N TRP A 79 -19.46 9.39 -2.27
CA TRP A 79 -19.55 10.54 -1.36
C TRP A 79 -19.56 11.83 -2.17
N ASN A 80 -20.37 12.82 -1.81
CA ASN A 80 -20.39 14.15 -2.44
C ASN A 80 -20.40 14.16 -3.98
N GLY A 81 -21.07 13.17 -4.61
CA GLY A 81 -21.09 12.99 -6.07
C GLY A 81 -19.87 12.27 -6.66
N ASN A 82 -18.81 12.05 -5.89
CA ASN A 82 -17.66 11.22 -6.25
C ASN A 82 -18.00 9.73 -6.13
N THR A 83 -17.26 8.90 -6.85
CA THR A 83 -17.34 7.45 -6.78
C THR A 83 -15.94 6.87 -6.92
N GLN A 84 -15.59 5.92 -6.07
CA GLN A 84 -14.31 5.22 -6.09
C GLN A 84 -14.55 3.73 -5.86
N LEU A 85 -13.80 2.91 -6.58
CA LEU A 85 -13.70 1.49 -6.32
C LEU A 85 -12.48 1.23 -5.43
N VAL A 86 -12.63 0.36 -4.43
CA VAL A 86 -11.55 -0.04 -3.53
C VAL A 86 -11.49 -1.56 -3.40
N PRO A 87 -10.30 -2.17 -3.29
CA PRO A 87 -10.16 -3.63 -3.23
C PRO A 87 -10.45 -4.21 -1.85
N GLY A 88 -10.42 -3.40 -0.79
CA GLY A 88 -10.56 -3.86 0.61
C GLY A 88 -11.71 -3.17 1.34
N PRO A 89 -12.05 -3.64 2.56
CA PRO A 89 -13.16 -3.12 3.33
C PRO A 89 -12.80 -1.84 4.12
N GLU A 90 -11.93 -1.02 3.54
CA GLU A 90 -11.43 0.22 4.13
C GLU A 90 -11.06 1.21 3.02
N VAL A 91 -11.35 2.49 3.25
CA VAL A 91 -11.07 3.59 2.32
C VAL A 91 -10.74 4.87 3.09
N GLU A 92 -9.90 5.70 2.49
CA GLU A 92 -9.64 7.06 2.95
C GLU A 92 -10.14 8.07 1.91
N LEU A 93 -11.00 8.97 2.36
CA LEU A 93 -11.60 10.04 1.57
C LEU A 93 -10.95 11.36 1.97
N ALA A 94 -10.20 11.98 1.06
CA ALA A 94 -9.47 13.22 1.34
C ALA A 94 -10.16 14.44 0.71
N GLY A 95 -9.79 15.65 1.16
CA GLY A 95 -10.26 16.91 0.59
C GLY A 95 -11.73 17.22 0.94
N LEU A 96 -12.18 16.74 2.09
CA LEU A 96 -13.51 17.00 2.63
C LEU A 96 -13.52 18.34 3.37
N ASN A 97 -14.72 18.90 3.57
CA ASN A 97 -14.87 20.07 4.43
C ASN A 97 -14.88 19.62 5.90
N PRO A 98 -13.94 20.10 6.76
CA PRO A 98 -13.83 19.65 8.14
C PRO A 98 -15.10 19.82 8.97
N GLY A 99 -15.88 20.87 8.71
CA GLY A 99 -17.09 21.20 9.48
C GLY A 99 -18.39 20.71 8.86
N GLN A 100 -18.34 19.87 7.82
CA GLN A 100 -19.51 19.42 7.10
C GLN A 100 -19.69 17.90 7.24
N VAL A 101 -20.93 17.49 7.51
CA VAL A 101 -21.33 16.08 7.46
C VAL A 101 -21.12 15.55 6.03
N THR A 102 -20.36 14.46 5.91
CA THR A 102 -20.15 13.73 4.66
C THR A 102 -20.98 12.45 4.69
N ASP A 103 -21.91 12.34 3.75
CA ASP A 103 -22.66 11.10 3.51
C ASP A 103 -21.86 10.17 2.61
N VAL A 104 -21.62 8.95 3.09
CA VAL A 104 -20.89 7.89 2.40
C VAL A 104 -21.80 6.68 2.18
N GLU A 105 -21.93 6.24 0.93
CA GLU A 105 -22.51 4.94 0.60
C GLU A 105 -21.42 3.95 0.22
N VAL A 106 -21.48 2.74 0.79
CA VAL A 106 -20.58 1.63 0.47
C VAL A 106 -21.39 0.44 -0.04
N ARG A 107 -21.04 -0.10 -1.21
CA ARG A 107 -21.65 -1.30 -1.80
C ARG A 107 -20.57 -2.34 -2.04
N ALA A 108 -20.86 -3.60 -1.72
CA ALA A 108 -20.02 -4.70 -2.16
C ALA A 108 -20.15 -4.87 -3.67
N VAL A 109 -19.04 -5.17 -4.35
CA VAL A 109 -19.00 -5.45 -5.79
C VAL A 109 -18.34 -6.81 -6.02
N ASN A 110 -18.97 -7.65 -6.84
CA ASN A 110 -18.38 -8.92 -7.27
C ASN A 110 -17.60 -8.77 -8.57
N ALA A 111 -16.88 -9.81 -8.99
CA ALA A 111 -16.01 -9.78 -10.15
C ALA A 111 -16.70 -9.45 -11.50
N THR A 112 -18.03 -9.64 -11.62
CA THR A 112 -18.78 -9.25 -12.84
C THR A 112 -19.25 -7.80 -12.81
N GLY A 113 -19.05 -7.10 -11.69
CA GLY A 113 -19.50 -5.72 -11.52
C GLY A 113 -20.94 -5.61 -11.04
N LYS A 114 -21.54 -6.61 -10.40
CA LYS A 114 -22.81 -6.43 -9.68
C LYS A 114 -22.57 -5.79 -8.33
N ARG A 115 -23.48 -4.90 -7.89
CA ARG A 115 -23.44 -4.19 -6.62
C ARG A 115 -24.50 -4.71 -5.65
N SER A 116 -24.17 -4.76 -4.36
CA SER A 116 -25.13 -5.02 -3.28
C SER A 116 -26.02 -3.80 -2.97
N GLU A 117 -26.98 -3.99 -2.08
CA GLU A 117 -27.60 -2.88 -1.33
C GLU A 117 -26.54 -2.06 -0.56
N PRO A 118 -26.71 -0.74 -0.41
CA PRO A 118 -25.72 0.12 0.23
C PRO A 118 -25.74 0.04 1.75
N LEU A 119 -24.56 0.09 2.35
CA LEU A 119 -24.30 0.55 3.71
C LEU A 119 -24.17 2.09 3.67
N ARG A 120 -24.93 2.79 4.52
CA ARG A 120 -24.93 4.26 4.60
C ARG A 120 -24.27 4.72 5.89
N ILE A 121 -23.41 5.73 5.78
CA ILE A 121 -22.58 6.24 6.86
C ILE A 121 -22.62 7.77 6.76
N ALA A 122 -22.72 8.47 7.87
CA ALA A 122 -22.64 9.93 7.94
C ALA A 122 -21.63 10.30 9.02
N ALA A 123 -20.65 11.14 8.68
CA ALA A 123 -19.59 11.54 9.61
C ALA A 123 -19.05 12.94 9.28
N THR A 124 -18.60 13.67 10.30
CA THR A 124 -17.95 14.97 10.17
C THR A 124 -16.45 14.82 10.44
N PRO A 125 -15.56 15.02 9.46
CA PRO A 125 -14.12 14.76 9.63
C PRO A 125 -13.49 15.52 10.80
N GLY A 126 -13.82 16.81 10.96
CA GLY A 126 -13.26 17.65 12.02
C GLY A 126 -13.70 17.27 13.43
N GLU A 127 -14.83 16.56 13.59
CA GLU A 127 -15.26 16.03 14.91
C GLU A 127 -14.55 14.73 15.27
N LEU A 128 -13.99 14.03 14.28
CA LEU A 128 -13.30 12.75 14.44
C LEU A 128 -11.77 12.90 14.47
N TYR A 129 -11.25 14.06 14.13
CA TYR A 129 -9.82 14.34 14.11
C TYR A 129 -9.30 14.53 15.54
N ASP A 130 -8.25 13.77 15.89
CA ASP A 130 -7.62 13.76 17.21
C ASP A 130 -6.13 14.10 17.09
N ASP A 131 -5.77 15.32 17.48
CA ASP A 131 -4.41 15.85 17.47
C ASP A 131 -3.66 15.64 18.81
N SER A 132 -4.28 15.03 19.82
CA SER A 132 -3.64 14.78 21.13
C SER A 132 -2.40 13.88 21.07
N TRP A 133 -2.18 13.26 19.91
CA TRP A 133 -0.99 12.49 19.61
C TRP A 133 0.26 13.32 19.44
N ASP A 134 0.13 14.53 18.90
CA ASP A 134 1.26 15.45 18.76
C ASP A 134 1.79 15.88 20.13
N ASP A 135 0.94 15.88 21.17
CA ASP A 135 1.34 16.19 22.55
C ASP A 135 2.36 15.17 23.13
N GLN A 136 2.45 13.98 22.54
CA GLN A 136 3.37 12.92 22.98
C GLN A 136 4.70 12.93 22.23
N LEU A 137 4.85 13.83 21.25
CA LEU A 137 6.02 13.97 20.40
C LEU A 137 6.92 15.10 20.89
N VAL A 138 8.20 14.99 20.55
CA VAL A 138 9.19 16.04 20.79
C VAL A 138 9.48 16.76 19.47
N GLY A 139 9.34 18.08 19.50
CA GLY A 139 9.53 18.92 18.32
C GLY A 139 8.34 18.89 17.36
N GLN A 140 8.58 19.33 16.14
CA GLN A 140 7.56 19.39 15.10
C GLN A 140 7.51 18.06 14.34
N THR A 141 6.31 17.49 14.20
CA THR A 141 6.05 16.35 13.31
C THR A 141 6.46 16.70 11.88
N ASP A 142 7.27 15.85 11.25
CA ASP A 142 7.62 15.98 9.84
C ASP A 142 6.42 15.54 9.00
N ARG A 143 5.94 16.43 8.13
CA ARG A 143 4.89 16.14 7.14
C ARG A 143 5.54 15.99 5.78
N PHE A 144 5.39 14.83 5.14
CA PHE A 144 6.00 14.49 3.87
C PHE A 144 5.20 15.04 2.69
N ASP A 145 5.04 16.36 2.61
CA ASP A 145 4.18 17.04 1.64
C ASP A 145 4.91 17.80 0.52
N GLY A 146 6.24 17.81 0.54
CA GLY A 146 7.06 18.51 -0.44
C GLY A 146 8.57 18.27 -0.28
N PRO A 147 9.42 18.83 -1.15
CA PRO A 147 10.87 18.61 -1.08
C PRO A 147 11.52 19.05 0.23
N GLU A 148 11.01 20.11 0.86
CA GLU A 148 11.51 20.60 2.16
C GLU A 148 11.25 19.62 3.31
N SER A 149 10.25 18.72 3.18
CA SER A 149 10.02 17.64 4.14
C SER A 149 11.17 16.62 4.20
N LEU A 150 11.97 16.57 3.13
CA LEU A 150 13.15 15.73 2.99
C LEU A 150 14.44 16.56 3.12
N ASP A 151 14.42 17.66 3.89
CA ASP A 151 15.60 18.47 4.15
C ASP A 151 16.75 17.60 4.70
N PRO A 152 17.93 17.58 4.06
CA PRO A 152 19.08 16.79 4.49
C PRO A 152 19.57 17.04 5.92
N ARG A 153 19.13 18.14 6.55
CA ARG A 153 19.35 18.39 7.98
C ARG A 153 18.58 17.41 8.84
N ARG A 154 17.33 17.10 8.47
CA ARG A 154 16.42 16.21 9.21
C ARG A 154 16.48 14.76 8.72
N TRP A 155 16.76 14.56 7.43
CA TRP A 155 16.64 13.25 6.79
C TRP A 155 17.87 12.87 5.98
N ARG A 156 18.31 11.62 6.10
CA ARG A 156 19.20 11.00 5.12
C ARG A 156 18.40 10.01 4.30
N VAL A 157 18.25 10.32 3.01
CA VAL A 157 17.46 9.54 2.06
C VAL A 157 18.40 8.66 1.23
N GLU A 158 18.10 7.36 1.18
CA GLU A 158 18.74 6.37 0.33
C GLU A 158 17.67 5.81 -0.62
N ALA A 159 17.66 6.29 -1.85
CA ALA A 159 16.67 5.93 -2.86
C ALA A 159 17.24 6.13 -4.27
N GLU A 160 16.72 5.41 -5.25
CA GLU A 160 17.12 5.57 -6.65
C GLU A 160 16.72 6.96 -7.21
N PRO A 161 17.44 7.49 -8.21
CA PRO A 161 17.02 8.73 -8.88
C PRO A 161 15.58 8.62 -9.40
N GLU A 162 14.80 9.71 -9.27
CA GLU A 162 13.41 9.82 -9.79
C GLU A 162 12.37 8.90 -9.14
N CYS A 163 12.76 8.08 -8.16
CA CYS A 163 11.86 7.14 -7.52
C CYS A 163 10.89 7.78 -6.52
N LEU A 164 11.21 8.98 -6.04
CA LEU A 164 10.36 9.76 -5.14
C LEU A 164 9.57 10.80 -5.95
N GLY A 165 8.27 10.85 -5.68
CA GLY A 165 7.36 11.81 -6.29
C GLY A 165 6.43 12.43 -5.29
N LEU A 166 5.60 13.36 -5.76
CA LEU A 166 4.50 13.94 -5.01
C LEU A 166 3.17 13.50 -5.63
N ARG A 167 2.29 12.94 -4.82
CA ARG A 167 0.93 12.59 -5.22
C ARG A 167 -0.09 13.50 -4.54
N PRO A 168 -1.11 14.00 -5.25
CA PRO A 168 -2.20 14.74 -4.64
C PRO A 168 -2.91 13.91 -3.56
N PHE A 169 -3.19 14.55 -2.42
CA PHE A 169 -3.99 13.98 -1.34
C PHE A 169 -4.78 15.11 -0.67
N GLY A 170 -6.10 15.11 -0.89
CA GLY A 170 -6.98 16.19 -0.45
C GLY A 170 -6.55 17.54 -1.01
N SER A 171 -6.37 18.52 -0.12
CA SER A 171 -5.88 19.86 -0.48
C SER A 171 -4.36 19.94 -0.68
N GLY A 172 -3.61 18.89 -0.31
CA GLY A 172 -2.15 18.86 -0.31
C GLY A 172 -1.55 17.81 -1.24
N LYS A 173 -0.26 17.55 -1.03
CA LYS A 173 0.50 16.47 -1.69
C LYS A 173 1.18 15.61 -0.64
N ARG A 174 1.61 14.41 -1.03
CA ARG A 174 2.36 13.46 -0.20
C ARG A 174 3.51 12.82 -0.97
N VAL A 175 4.58 12.46 -0.27
CA VAL A 175 5.70 11.71 -0.84
C VAL A 175 5.22 10.31 -1.22
N ASP A 176 5.30 10.01 -2.51
CA ASP A 176 5.03 8.71 -3.12
C ASP A 176 6.36 8.00 -3.42
N VAL A 177 6.48 6.77 -2.94
CA VAL A 177 7.61 5.88 -3.18
C VAL A 177 7.21 4.90 -4.28
N ASP A 178 7.97 4.88 -5.38
CA ASP A 178 7.71 4.02 -6.55
C ASP A 178 8.94 3.22 -7.00
N CYS A 179 9.83 2.92 -6.06
CA CYS A 179 10.96 2.03 -6.29
C CYS A 179 10.76 0.69 -5.57
N SER A 180 11.65 -0.25 -5.92
CA SER A 180 11.85 -1.50 -5.19
C SER A 180 12.15 -1.25 -3.70
N MET A 181 12.97 -0.24 -3.39
CA MET A 181 13.34 0.14 -2.02
C MET A 181 13.67 1.64 -1.92
N ALA A 182 13.18 2.29 -0.86
CA ALA A 182 13.68 3.58 -0.37
C ALA A 182 13.83 3.56 1.15
N ALA A 183 14.89 4.16 1.66
CA ALA A 183 15.13 4.31 3.10
C ALA A 183 15.29 5.78 3.52
N PHE A 184 14.70 6.12 4.66
CA PHE A 184 14.63 7.46 5.24
C PHE A 184 15.14 7.37 6.67
N GLN A 185 16.40 7.74 6.89
CA GLN A 185 17.00 7.80 8.22
C GLN A 185 16.71 9.17 8.83
N SER A 186 16.06 9.19 10.00
CA SER A 186 15.90 10.42 10.76
C SER A 186 17.23 10.82 11.42
N ASN A 187 17.59 12.09 11.29
CA ASN A 187 18.68 12.73 12.01
C ASN A 187 18.23 13.25 13.39
N THR A 188 16.95 13.11 13.73
CA THR A 188 16.42 13.36 15.07
C THR A 188 16.47 12.04 15.85
N PRO A 189 17.38 11.89 16.83
CA PRO A 189 17.43 10.68 17.62
C PRO A 189 16.30 10.62 18.65
N ILE A 190 16.05 9.42 19.15
CA ILE A 190 15.23 9.19 20.36
C ILE A 190 16.20 8.94 21.50
N ARG A 191 16.17 9.79 22.53
CA ARG A 191 16.74 9.46 23.84
C ARG A 191 15.63 8.94 24.74
N PHE A 192 15.82 7.75 25.29
CA PHE A 192 14.87 7.18 26.24
C PHE A 192 14.92 7.94 27.58
N GLY A 193 13.74 8.23 28.11
CA GLY A 193 13.56 9.01 29.32
C GLY A 193 12.93 8.23 30.47
N VAL A 194 12.40 8.98 31.43
CA VAL A 194 11.50 8.42 32.44
C VAL A 194 10.17 8.01 31.77
N PRO A 195 9.53 6.91 32.20
CA PRO A 195 8.23 6.50 31.67
C PRO A 195 7.18 7.63 31.77
N ALA A 196 6.50 7.89 30.65
CA ALA A 196 5.33 8.76 30.60
C ALA A 196 4.10 8.09 31.27
N SER A 197 2.95 8.77 31.26
CA SER A 197 1.71 8.25 31.86
C SER A 197 1.22 6.93 31.24
N ASP A 198 1.55 6.69 29.96
CA ASP A 198 1.27 5.44 29.24
C ASP A 198 2.41 4.40 29.37
N GLY A 199 3.40 4.67 30.22
CA GLY A 199 4.57 3.82 30.45
C GLY A 199 5.70 3.94 29.43
N ALA A 200 5.52 4.73 28.36
CA ALA A 200 6.52 4.85 27.31
C ALA A 200 7.76 5.63 27.78
N VAL A 201 8.95 5.10 27.50
CA VAL A 201 10.23 5.82 27.67
C VAL A 201 10.69 6.51 26.38
N GLY A 202 10.13 6.11 25.23
CA GLY A 202 10.29 6.76 23.93
C GLY A 202 9.34 6.18 22.90
N ARG A 203 9.17 6.86 21.77
CA ARG A 203 8.30 6.40 20.67
C ARG A 203 8.77 6.91 19.32
N ALA A 204 8.47 6.16 18.28
CA ALA A 204 8.58 6.58 16.89
C ALA A 204 7.23 6.39 16.21
N ILE A 205 6.73 7.42 15.52
CA ILE A 205 5.45 7.39 14.82
C ILE A 205 5.70 7.59 13.33
N ILE A 206 4.99 6.80 12.51
CA ILE A 206 4.91 6.99 11.06
C ILE A 206 3.45 6.97 10.59
N GLY A 207 3.06 7.93 9.77
CA GLY A 207 1.86 7.85 8.94
C GLY A 207 2.24 7.28 7.59
N VAL A 208 1.71 6.10 7.25
CA VAL A 208 1.99 5.45 5.97
C VAL A 208 0.77 4.73 5.39
N ALA A 209 0.72 4.62 4.07
CA ALA A 209 -0.23 3.79 3.34
C ALA A 209 0.51 2.85 2.38
N GLY A 210 -0.05 1.66 2.16
CA GLY A 210 0.43 0.77 1.11
C GLY A 210 0.12 1.35 -0.27
N ALA A 211 0.97 1.08 -1.25
CA ALA A 211 0.66 1.37 -2.65
C ALA A 211 -0.05 0.19 -3.33
N VAL A 212 0.38 -1.03 -3.01
CA VAL A 212 -0.08 -2.29 -3.62
C VAL A 212 -0.03 -3.43 -2.59
N GLU A 213 -0.49 -4.62 -2.97
CA GLU A 213 -0.44 -5.82 -2.12
C GLU A 213 0.98 -6.21 -1.66
N SER A 214 2.00 -5.90 -2.46
CA SER A 214 3.40 -6.20 -2.13
C SER A 214 4.10 -5.10 -1.31
N SER A 215 3.37 -4.06 -0.91
CA SER A 215 3.94 -2.99 -0.09
C SER A 215 4.40 -3.53 1.25
N HIS A 216 5.61 -3.15 1.64
CA HIS A 216 6.19 -3.48 2.93
C HIS A 216 6.87 -2.23 3.50
N VAL A 217 6.57 -1.90 4.75
CA VAL A 217 7.19 -0.79 5.46
C VAL A 217 7.85 -1.34 6.71
N ARG A 218 9.12 -0.96 6.92
CA ARG A 218 9.88 -1.28 8.11
C ARG A 218 10.30 -0.01 8.82
N LEU A 219 10.01 0.09 10.11
CA LEU A 219 10.51 1.15 10.98
C LEU A 219 11.49 0.55 11.99
N THR A 220 12.77 0.91 11.90
CA THR A 220 13.84 0.34 12.73
C THR A 220 14.41 1.39 13.69
N LEU A 221 14.56 1.03 14.97
CA LEU A 221 15.35 1.80 15.94
C LEU A 221 16.79 1.32 15.90
N LEU A 222 17.70 2.17 15.42
CA LEU A 222 19.10 1.82 15.23
C LEU A 222 19.97 2.44 16.33
N PRO A 223 20.64 1.63 17.15
CA PRO A 223 21.65 2.15 18.07
C PRO A 223 22.95 2.50 17.33
N ASP A 224 23.80 3.30 17.97
CA ASP A 224 25.16 3.56 17.50
C ASP A 224 25.96 2.25 17.41
N PRO A 225 26.80 2.05 16.39
CA PRO A 225 27.06 2.90 15.22
C PRO A 225 26.28 2.48 13.95
N TRP A 226 25.24 1.67 14.10
CA TRP A 226 24.55 1.01 12.99
C TRP A 226 23.77 1.97 12.10
N GLN A 227 23.33 3.09 12.65
CA GLN A 227 22.66 4.14 11.91
C GLN A 227 23.53 4.78 10.83
N TYR A 228 24.85 4.59 10.85
CA TYR A 228 25.73 5.13 9.82
C TYR A 228 25.85 4.24 8.58
N LEU A 229 25.48 2.97 8.68
CA LEU A 229 25.59 2.03 7.58
C LEU A 229 24.39 2.12 6.64
N ALA A 230 24.63 1.79 5.36
CA ALA A 230 23.61 1.66 4.33
C ALA A 230 22.56 0.60 4.73
N GLU A 231 21.35 0.77 4.21
CA GLU A 231 20.26 -0.16 4.48
C GLU A 231 20.53 -1.55 3.89
N THR A 232 20.22 -2.60 4.66
CA THR A 232 20.37 -4.00 4.22
C THR A 232 19.22 -4.85 4.74
N ASP A 233 19.02 -6.03 4.15
CA ASP A 233 17.96 -6.95 4.60
C ASP A 233 18.24 -7.58 5.97
N VAL A 234 19.50 -7.63 6.39
CA VAL A 234 19.91 -8.16 7.69
C VAL A 234 19.71 -7.10 8.78
N PRO A 235 18.90 -7.37 9.82
CA PRO A 235 18.73 -6.47 10.95
C PRO A 235 20.08 -6.21 11.66
N PRO A 236 20.40 -4.96 12.01
CA PRO A 236 21.57 -4.65 12.82
C PRO A 236 21.48 -5.20 14.24
N ARG A 237 22.64 -5.36 14.90
CA ARG A 237 22.67 -5.77 16.32
C ARG A 237 22.01 -4.74 17.21
N ASP A 238 21.43 -5.20 18.31
CA ASP A 238 20.74 -4.39 19.30
C ASP A 238 19.59 -3.53 18.74
N ALA A 239 19.18 -3.78 17.49
CA ALA A 239 18.09 -3.05 16.84
C ALA A 239 16.74 -3.74 17.09
N VAL A 240 15.68 -2.94 17.00
CA VAL A 240 14.31 -3.41 16.99
C VAL A 240 13.61 -2.80 15.77
N SER A 241 12.94 -3.65 14.99
CA SER A 241 12.21 -3.27 13.79
C SER A 241 10.74 -3.59 13.93
N LEU A 242 9.89 -2.65 13.52
CA LEU A 242 8.48 -2.86 13.23
C LEU A 242 8.34 -3.19 11.75
N ASP A 243 7.96 -4.42 11.42
CA ASP A 243 7.67 -4.87 10.06
C ASP A 243 6.16 -4.79 9.81
N ILE A 244 5.76 -4.06 8.78
CA ILE A 244 4.36 -3.81 8.41
C ILE A 244 4.16 -4.25 6.96
N THR A 245 3.39 -5.31 6.77
CA THR A 245 3.04 -5.84 5.44
C THR A 245 1.54 -5.75 5.24
N THR A 246 1.06 -6.03 4.04
CA THR A 246 -0.38 -6.19 3.79
C THR A 246 -0.98 -7.42 4.47
N GLN A 247 -0.16 -8.40 4.84
CA GLN A 247 -0.57 -9.62 5.53
C GLN A 247 -0.63 -9.46 7.06
N GLY A 248 -0.09 -8.38 7.59
CA GLY A 248 -0.06 -8.09 9.03
C GLY A 248 1.23 -7.43 9.47
N THR A 249 1.33 -7.28 10.79
CA THR A 249 2.42 -6.58 11.46
C THR A 249 3.08 -7.46 12.49
N ARG A 250 4.39 -7.28 12.65
CA ARG A 250 5.18 -7.93 13.70
C ARG A 250 6.34 -7.04 14.13
N ILE A 251 6.86 -7.29 15.31
CA ILE A 251 8.12 -6.71 15.77
C ILE A 251 9.22 -7.76 15.60
N VAL A 252 10.40 -7.31 15.21
CA VAL A 252 11.61 -8.12 15.06
C VAL A 252 12.69 -7.48 15.91
N ALA A 253 13.12 -8.18 16.95
CA ALA A 253 14.19 -7.73 17.83
C ALA A 253 15.45 -8.57 17.60
N ASP A 254 16.62 -7.93 17.70
CA ASP A 254 17.89 -8.63 17.74
C ASP A 254 17.90 -9.69 18.86
N PRO A 255 18.35 -10.94 18.59
CA PRO A 255 18.38 -11.99 19.62
C PRO A 255 19.30 -11.68 20.81
N GLY A 256 20.23 -10.74 20.69
CA GLY A 256 21.12 -10.30 21.76
C GLY A 256 20.45 -9.39 22.80
N LEU A 257 19.27 -8.84 22.51
CA LEU A 257 18.56 -7.98 23.44
C LEU A 257 18.01 -8.78 24.64
N PRO A 258 18.10 -8.23 25.87
CA PRO A 258 17.54 -8.88 27.06
C PRO A 258 16.05 -9.13 26.91
N ARG A 259 15.65 -10.40 27.10
CA ARG A 259 14.26 -10.84 27.11
C ARG A 259 13.63 -10.60 28.47
N THR A 260 12.35 -10.30 28.49
CA THR A 260 11.55 -10.09 29.71
C THR A 260 10.35 -11.04 29.73
N ASP A 261 9.67 -11.12 30.87
CA ASP A 261 8.44 -11.90 31.02
C ASP A 261 7.18 -11.05 30.76
N ARG A 262 7.32 -9.85 30.20
CA ARG A 262 6.21 -8.93 29.98
C ARG A 262 5.21 -9.56 29.00
N GLN A 263 3.95 -9.63 29.41
CA GLN A 263 2.83 -9.98 28.54
C GLN A 263 2.00 -8.72 28.30
N VAL A 264 1.55 -8.53 27.05
CA VAL A 264 0.73 -7.39 26.65
C VAL A 264 -0.47 -7.91 25.88
N ASP A 265 -1.65 -7.47 26.29
CA ASP A 265 -2.88 -7.80 25.60
C ASP A 265 -2.93 -7.08 24.25
N LEU A 266 -3.22 -7.83 23.19
CA LEU A 266 -3.48 -7.27 21.88
C LEU A 266 -4.91 -6.70 21.87
N GLY A 267 -5.08 -5.57 21.19
CA GLY A 267 -6.40 -5.00 20.96
C GLY A 267 -7.17 -5.70 19.85
N ASP A 268 -8.46 -5.42 19.77
CA ASP A 268 -9.33 -5.95 18.70
C ASP A 268 -9.16 -5.12 17.41
N ALA A 269 -8.33 -5.61 16.49
CA ALA A 269 -8.11 -5.02 15.18
C ALA A 269 -8.36 -6.06 14.08
N PRO A 270 -9.38 -5.89 13.23
CA PRO A 270 -9.72 -6.89 12.20
C PRO A 270 -8.69 -6.95 11.07
N ILE A 271 -7.93 -5.86 10.87
CA ILE A 271 -6.82 -5.76 9.93
C ILE A 271 -5.63 -5.24 10.71
N THR A 272 -4.50 -5.92 10.59
CA THR A 272 -3.26 -5.59 11.30
C THR A 272 -2.13 -5.21 10.34
N GLY A 273 -2.42 -4.98 9.06
CA GLY A 273 -1.42 -4.69 8.02
C GLY A 273 -1.65 -3.38 7.26
N LEU A 274 -0.84 -3.16 6.22
CA LEU A 274 -1.00 -2.05 5.27
C LEU A 274 -2.25 -2.26 4.40
N VAL A 275 -2.95 -1.17 4.12
CA VAL A 275 -4.06 -1.13 3.19
C VAL A 275 -3.69 -0.19 2.04
N ALA A 276 -3.96 -0.63 0.80
CA ALA A 276 -3.62 0.16 -0.39
C ALA A 276 -4.42 1.47 -0.42
N GLY A 277 -3.71 2.60 -0.43
CA GLY A 277 -4.31 3.93 -0.49
C GLY A 277 -5.03 4.41 0.77
N VAL A 278 -4.92 3.69 1.90
CA VAL A 278 -5.48 4.12 3.20
C VAL A 278 -4.33 4.28 4.19
N ARG A 279 -4.22 5.49 4.75
CA ARG A 279 -3.17 5.77 5.73
C ARG A 279 -3.51 5.19 7.09
N HIS A 280 -2.48 4.70 7.74
CA HIS A 280 -2.53 4.33 9.14
C HIS A 280 -1.41 5.03 9.87
N ARG A 281 -1.71 5.48 11.08
CA ARG A 281 -0.68 5.88 12.02
C ARG A 281 -0.16 4.64 12.72
N TRP A 282 1.13 4.38 12.54
CA TRP A 282 1.84 3.33 13.24
C TRP A 282 2.74 3.96 14.30
N GLU A 283 2.69 3.40 15.49
CA GLU A 283 3.57 3.79 16.59
C GLU A 283 4.38 2.58 17.02
N MET A 284 5.70 2.73 17.07
CA MET A 284 6.56 1.87 17.85
C MET A 284 6.82 2.52 19.19
N ARG A 285 6.18 1.99 20.23
CA ARG A 285 6.25 2.48 21.61
C ARG A 285 7.26 1.65 22.40
N VAL A 286 8.25 2.30 22.98
CA VAL A 286 9.29 1.64 23.79
C VAL A 286 8.91 1.78 25.26
N LEU A 287 8.74 0.65 25.94
CA LEU A 287 8.62 0.54 27.39
C LEU A 287 9.97 0.11 27.97
N PRO A 288 10.17 0.19 29.31
CA PRO A 288 11.38 -0.33 29.93
C PRO A 288 11.61 -1.84 29.71
N ASP A 289 10.54 -2.61 29.52
CA ASP A 289 10.55 -4.07 29.49
C ASP A 289 9.89 -4.69 28.25
N ALA A 290 9.44 -3.88 27.28
CA ALA A 290 8.87 -4.35 26.01
C ALA A 290 8.88 -3.26 24.94
N VAL A 291 8.69 -3.66 23.68
CA VAL A 291 8.38 -2.76 22.57
C VAL A 291 7.00 -3.12 22.03
N LEU A 292 6.14 -2.12 21.84
CA LEU A 292 4.78 -2.30 21.32
C LEU A 292 4.67 -1.69 19.92
N ALA A 293 3.83 -2.29 19.10
CA ALA A 293 3.39 -1.74 17.83
C ALA A 293 1.90 -1.42 17.93
N LEU A 294 1.55 -0.15 17.70
CA LEU A 294 0.17 0.29 17.67
C LEU A 294 -0.21 0.71 16.25
N ARG A 295 -1.39 0.28 15.81
CA ARG A 295 -2.09 0.78 14.62
C ARG A 295 -3.21 1.68 15.11
N ASP A 296 -3.04 2.99 14.93
CA ASP A 296 -4.02 4.02 15.28
C ASP A 296 -4.49 3.96 16.74
N GLY A 297 -3.56 3.67 17.65
CA GLY A 297 -3.85 3.55 19.09
C GLY A 297 -4.23 2.16 19.59
N VAL A 298 -4.39 1.19 18.69
CA VAL A 298 -4.66 -0.20 19.06
C VAL A 298 -3.38 -1.01 19.01
N VAL A 299 -3.02 -1.70 20.10
CA VAL A 299 -1.85 -2.59 20.13
C VAL A 299 -2.10 -3.79 19.21
N VAL A 300 -1.26 -3.95 18.19
CA VAL A 300 -1.39 -5.03 17.18
C VAL A 300 -0.24 -6.03 17.21
N ALA A 301 0.90 -5.65 17.79
CA ALA A 301 2.01 -6.56 18.07
C ALA A 301 2.82 -6.05 19.27
N TYR A 302 3.56 -6.93 19.92
CA TYR A 302 4.53 -6.57 20.94
C TYR A 302 5.70 -7.55 20.94
N GLU A 303 6.82 -7.13 21.52
CA GLU A 303 8.00 -7.95 21.75
C GLU A 303 8.54 -7.70 23.17
N PRO A 304 8.66 -8.74 24.03
CA PRO A 304 9.13 -8.59 25.41
C PRO A 304 10.66 -8.51 25.47
N VAL A 305 11.20 -7.39 25.00
CA VAL A 305 12.64 -7.08 25.01
C VAL A 305 12.88 -5.71 25.63
N ALA A 306 14.00 -5.57 26.34
CA ALA A 306 14.48 -4.29 26.84
C ALA A 306 15.56 -3.73 25.90
N ILE A 307 15.33 -2.53 25.35
CA ILE A 307 16.36 -1.83 24.59
C ILE A 307 17.37 -1.23 25.57
N THR A 308 18.63 -1.67 25.47
CA THR A 308 19.70 -1.25 26.39
C THR A 308 20.41 0.03 25.95
N ALA A 309 20.35 0.34 24.65
CA ALA A 309 20.92 1.57 24.11
C ALA A 309 20.11 2.79 24.60
N PRO A 310 20.74 3.81 25.21
CA PRO A 310 20.02 4.98 25.73
C PRO A 310 19.55 5.94 24.63
N LEU A 311 20.11 5.80 23.42
CA LEU A 311 19.84 6.64 22.28
C LEU A 311 19.78 5.78 21.02
N VAL A 312 18.77 6.00 20.19
CA VAL A 312 18.55 5.29 18.92
C VAL A 312 18.12 6.26 17.82
N HIS A 313 18.36 5.88 16.58
CA HIS A 313 18.00 6.65 15.40
C HIS A 313 16.96 5.89 14.56
N PRO A 314 15.73 6.39 14.44
CA PRO A 314 14.71 5.74 13.63
C PRO A 314 15.04 5.80 12.13
N ARG A 315 14.83 4.68 11.45
CA ARG A 315 14.91 4.57 9.99
C ARG A 315 13.64 3.93 9.45
N VAL A 316 13.04 4.57 8.44
CA VAL A 316 11.90 4.03 7.69
C VAL A 316 12.42 3.44 6.39
N ARG A 317 12.10 2.19 6.10
CA ARG A 317 12.31 1.54 4.81
C ARG A 317 10.96 1.23 4.19
N VAL A 318 10.81 1.52 2.90
CA VAL A 318 9.62 1.22 2.11
C VAL A 318 10.05 0.34 0.94
N ASP A 319 9.52 -0.88 0.87
CA ASP A 319 9.71 -1.81 -0.24
C ASP A 319 8.41 -1.98 -1.04
N GLY A 320 8.52 -2.11 -2.36
CA GLY A 320 7.36 -2.35 -3.23
C GLY A 320 6.39 -1.17 -3.36
N GLY A 321 6.86 0.04 -3.02
CA GLY A 321 6.13 1.29 -3.08
C GLY A 321 5.18 1.55 -1.91
N GLY A 322 4.83 2.83 -1.71
CA GLY A 322 3.98 3.28 -0.61
C GLY A 322 3.87 4.79 -0.53
N PHE A 323 3.09 5.28 0.42
CA PHE A 323 2.97 6.70 0.71
C PHE A 323 3.54 6.99 2.10
N LEU A 324 4.42 7.98 2.17
CA LEU A 324 4.86 8.57 3.43
C LEU A 324 4.05 9.84 3.67
N ASP A 325 3.53 9.95 4.89
CA ASP A 325 2.65 11.05 5.26
C ASP A 325 3.23 11.86 6.40
N THR A 326 3.47 11.21 7.54
CA THR A 326 3.98 11.87 8.74
C THR A 326 5.07 11.05 9.42
N PHE A 327 5.97 11.72 10.12
CA PHE A 327 6.90 11.10 11.04
C PHE A 327 7.11 11.95 12.28
N GLY A 328 7.21 11.29 13.43
CA GLY A 328 7.48 11.94 14.71
C GLY A 328 8.25 11.03 15.65
N VAL A 329 8.94 11.65 16.60
CA VAL A 329 9.61 10.95 17.69
C VAL A 329 9.17 11.52 19.03
N GLY A 330 9.14 10.70 20.08
CA GLY A 330 8.89 11.11 21.45
C GLY A 330 9.90 10.48 22.40
N GLY A 331 10.11 11.11 23.57
CA GLY A 331 11.15 10.76 24.53
C GLY A 331 11.71 12.01 25.19
N VAL A 332 12.99 11.99 25.57
CA VAL A 332 13.68 13.21 26.00
C VAL A 332 13.99 14.07 24.77
N PRO A 333 13.66 15.37 24.76
CA PRO A 333 13.97 16.24 23.63
C PRO A 333 15.46 16.22 23.29
N GLU A 334 15.76 15.95 22.03
CA GLU A 334 17.11 15.90 21.51
C GLU A 334 17.28 16.84 20.32
N ARG A 335 18.53 17.27 20.10
CA ARG A 335 18.85 18.11 18.95
C ARG A 335 18.97 17.25 17.69
N VAL A 336 18.49 17.78 16.57
CA VAL A 336 18.79 17.24 15.25
C VAL A 336 20.30 17.23 15.03
N VAL A 337 20.83 16.13 14.52
CA VAL A 337 22.25 15.95 14.23
C VAL A 337 22.44 15.77 12.72
N PRO A 338 22.60 16.86 11.93
CA PRO A 338 22.78 16.76 10.48
C PRO A 338 23.97 15.87 10.15
N THR A 339 23.67 14.70 9.60
CA THR A 339 24.65 13.65 9.34
C THR A 339 24.69 13.32 7.86
N GLU A 340 25.87 13.45 7.27
CA GLU A 340 26.15 13.02 5.91
C GLU A 340 27.02 11.77 5.93
N VAL A 341 26.72 10.83 5.03
CA VAL A 341 27.51 9.60 4.85
C VAL A 341 28.04 9.59 3.42
N VAL A 342 29.36 9.49 3.30
CA VAL A 342 30.09 9.53 2.03
C VAL A 342 30.87 8.22 1.86
N PRO A 343 30.61 7.43 0.80
CA PRO A 343 31.43 6.25 0.51
C PRO A 343 32.90 6.62 0.30
N LEU A 344 33.84 5.89 0.91
CA LEU A 344 35.28 6.11 0.77
C LEU A 344 35.89 5.35 -0.42
N THR A 345 35.21 5.39 -1.58
CA THR A 345 35.72 4.78 -2.83
C THR A 345 36.90 5.54 -3.43
N ARG A 346 37.12 6.77 -2.97
CA ARG A 346 38.24 7.65 -3.29
C ARG A 346 38.59 8.46 -2.05
N ASP A 347 39.71 9.15 -2.11
CA ASP A 347 40.06 10.17 -1.13
C ASP A 347 38.95 11.22 -1.01
N VAL A 348 38.58 11.60 0.21
CA VAL A 348 37.52 12.58 0.49
C VAL A 348 38.06 13.70 1.37
N GLU A 349 37.86 14.95 0.93
CA GLU A 349 38.13 16.13 1.75
C GLU A 349 37.06 16.28 2.83
N VAL A 350 37.49 16.59 4.06
CA VAL A 350 36.57 16.84 5.18
C VAL A 350 36.12 18.31 5.11
N PRO A 351 34.82 18.60 4.96
CA PRO A 351 34.31 19.96 4.90
C PRO A 351 34.61 20.74 6.18
N SER A 352 34.90 22.04 6.05
CA SER A 352 35.27 22.91 7.18
C SER A 352 34.14 23.16 8.18
N ASP A 353 32.91 22.87 7.79
CA ASP A 353 31.71 22.91 8.62
C ASP A 353 31.34 21.54 9.22
N ALA A 354 32.18 20.51 9.07
CA ALA A 354 32.08 19.29 9.84
C ALA A 354 32.55 19.54 11.28
N ILE A 355 31.69 19.25 12.26
CA ILE A 355 32.02 19.27 13.69
C ILE A 355 32.72 17.96 14.09
N THR A 356 32.30 16.84 13.50
CA THR A 356 32.87 15.52 13.76
C THR A 356 32.98 14.76 12.45
N ALA A 357 34.07 14.03 12.29
CA ALA A 357 34.27 13.12 11.16
C ALA A 357 34.64 11.74 11.70
N LYS A 358 33.98 10.69 11.22
CA LYS A 358 34.25 9.30 11.62
C LYS A 358 34.38 8.43 10.38
N VAL A 359 35.36 7.53 10.38
CA VAL A 359 35.43 6.45 9.39
C VAL A 359 34.74 5.23 9.98
N VAL A 360 33.69 4.77 9.31
CA VAL A 360 32.88 3.61 9.70
C VAL A 360 33.10 2.50 8.68
N ALA A 361 33.53 1.33 9.14
CA ALA A 361 33.76 0.15 8.30
C ALA A 361 33.08 -1.08 8.90
N ARG A 362 32.53 -1.94 8.04
CA ARG A 362 32.04 -3.26 8.47
C ARG A 362 33.21 -4.21 8.68
N GLU A 363 33.18 -5.00 9.75
CA GLU A 363 34.18 -6.02 10.03
C GLU A 363 33.72 -7.40 9.54
N GLN A 364 34.68 -8.27 9.24
CA GLN A 364 34.41 -9.68 8.97
C GLN A 364 33.81 -10.32 10.23
N GLY A 365 32.57 -10.80 10.14
CA GLY A 365 31.79 -11.30 11.30
C GLY A 365 30.64 -10.39 11.74
N GLY A 366 30.36 -9.32 10.99
CA GLY A 366 29.21 -8.45 11.25
C GLY A 366 29.40 -7.56 12.46
N GLY A 367 30.62 -7.12 12.73
CA GLY A 367 30.93 -6.01 13.63
C GLY A 367 31.02 -4.69 12.86
N VAL A 368 31.11 -3.58 13.59
CA VAL A 368 31.33 -2.24 13.01
C VAL A 368 32.49 -1.58 13.71
N ARG A 369 33.50 -1.18 12.93
CA ARG A 369 34.64 -0.40 13.42
C ARG A 369 34.42 1.06 13.14
N VAL A 370 34.54 1.88 14.17
CA VAL A 370 34.45 3.35 14.07
C VAL A 370 35.79 3.94 14.46
N THR A 371 36.38 4.72 13.57
CA THR A 371 37.64 5.44 13.80
C THR A 371 37.38 6.94 13.75
N ASP A 372 37.82 7.68 14.76
CA ASP A 372 37.72 9.15 14.73
C ASP A 372 38.66 9.72 13.67
N ALA A 373 38.13 10.62 12.85
CA ALA A 373 38.84 11.35 11.80
C ALA A 373 38.63 12.87 11.96
N THR A 374 38.14 13.31 13.12
CA THR A 374 37.90 14.73 13.41
C THR A 374 39.21 15.51 13.37
N GLY A 375 39.20 16.67 12.69
CA GLY A 375 40.39 17.52 12.50
C GLY A 375 41.32 17.08 11.37
N VAL A 376 41.06 15.94 10.72
CA VAL A 376 41.79 15.51 9.53
C VAL A 376 41.25 16.26 8.31
N ALA A 377 42.11 16.91 7.53
CA ALA A 377 41.67 17.67 6.33
C ALA A 377 41.20 16.76 5.18
N LYS A 378 41.78 15.55 5.09
CA LYS A 378 41.55 14.61 3.99
C LYS A 378 41.63 13.17 4.49
N VAL A 379 40.60 12.39 4.22
CA VAL A 379 40.54 10.96 4.56
C VAL A 379 40.86 10.15 3.31
N ALA A 380 41.79 9.20 3.43
CA ALA A 380 42.21 8.35 2.33
C ALA A 380 41.09 7.38 1.91
N ALA A 381 41.10 6.98 0.63
CA ALA A 381 40.23 5.93 0.13
C ALA A 381 40.37 4.64 0.97
N ALA A 382 39.24 4.01 1.27
CA ALA A 382 39.17 2.77 2.02
C ALA A 382 37.98 1.96 1.49
N PRO A 383 38.21 0.85 0.77
CA PRO A 383 37.15 -0.05 0.33
C PRO A 383 36.27 -0.47 1.51
N ASP A 384 34.96 -0.58 1.28
CA ASP A 384 33.96 -1.01 2.27
C ASP A 384 33.86 -0.14 3.54
N ALA A 385 34.44 1.07 3.49
CA ALA A 385 34.33 2.07 4.53
C ALA A 385 33.56 3.31 4.06
N GLN A 386 33.05 4.05 5.03
CA GLN A 386 32.23 5.24 4.83
C GLN A 386 32.74 6.35 5.75
N LEU A 387 32.80 7.56 5.23
CA LEU A 387 33.06 8.75 6.02
C LEU A 387 31.72 9.34 6.48
N VAL A 388 31.54 9.37 7.78
CA VAL A 388 30.41 10.00 8.45
C VAL A 388 30.83 11.40 8.85
N LEU A 389 30.10 12.40 8.37
CA LEU A 389 30.31 13.81 8.66
C LEU A 389 29.11 14.32 9.45
N VAL A 390 29.34 14.67 10.71
CA VAL A 390 28.37 15.42 11.51
C VAL A 390 28.62 16.90 11.27
N ARG A 391 27.66 17.59 10.66
CA ARG A 391 27.78 18.98 10.24
C ARG A 391 27.16 19.93 11.28
N ARG A 392 27.44 21.22 11.17
CA ARG A 392 26.77 22.23 12.01
C ARG A 392 25.26 22.23 11.75
N PRO A 393 24.42 22.57 12.75
CA PRO A 393 22.96 22.60 12.61
C PRO A 393 22.45 23.46 11.44
N GLU A 394 23.16 24.55 11.14
CA GLU A 394 22.87 25.47 10.03
C GLU A 394 23.32 24.95 8.66
N SER A 395 24.21 23.96 8.61
CA SER A 395 24.71 23.40 7.37
C SER A 395 23.66 22.57 6.66
N ARG A 396 23.49 22.81 5.35
CA ARG A 396 22.67 21.98 4.47
C ARG A 396 23.60 21.15 3.58
N PRO A 397 23.88 19.87 3.93
CA PRO A 397 24.95 19.09 3.28
C PRO A 397 24.65 18.77 1.82
N LYS A 398 23.39 18.69 1.42
CA LYS A 398 22.95 18.34 0.06
C LYS A 398 21.81 19.25 -0.40
N ALA A 399 21.62 19.34 -1.71
CA ALA A 399 20.40 19.94 -2.27
C ALA A 399 19.18 19.09 -1.91
N LEU A 400 17.99 19.71 -1.92
CA LEU A 400 16.74 18.99 -1.74
C LEU A 400 16.54 17.98 -2.87
N PRO A 401 15.94 16.81 -2.58
CA PRO A 401 15.57 15.87 -3.62
C PRO A 401 14.56 16.51 -4.57
N ARG A 402 14.68 16.20 -5.86
CA ARG A 402 13.64 16.55 -6.83
C ARG A 402 12.51 15.54 -6.71
N LEU A 403 11.30 16.04 -6.51
CA LEU A 403 10.10 15.21 -6.45
C LEU A 403 9.22 15.56 -7.65
N ALA A 404 8.98 14.59 -8.53
CA ALA A 404 8.09 14.77 -9.67
C ALA A 404 6.63 14.69 -9.23
N ASP A 405 5.77 15.56 -9.76
CA ASP A 405 4.33 15.42 -9.58
C ASP A 405 3.83 14.17 -10.29
N ARG A 406 3.01 13.38 -9.60
CA ARG A 406 2.44 12.13 -10.09
C ARG A 406 0.92 12.20 -10.09
N PRO A 407 0.25 11.51 -11.04
CA PRO A 407 -1.20 11.42 -11.02
C PRO A 407 -1.67 10.76 -9.72
N GLY A 408 -2.86 11.18 -9.27
CA GLY A 408 -3.55 10.53 -8.15
C GLY A 408 -4.05 9.12 -8.51
N GLY A 409 -4.60 8.43 -7.52
CA GLY A 409 -5.22 7.10 -7.69
C GLY A 409 -4.47 5.96 -7.00
N ILE A 410 -5.14 4.83 -6.87
CA ILE A 410 -4.60 3.59 -6.30
C ILE A 410 -3.74 2.92 -7.38
N LYS A 411 -2.48 2.58 -7.05
CA LYS A 411 -1.66 1.76 -7.96
C LYS A 411 -2.26 0.36 -7.99
N THR A 412 -2.41 -0.21 -9.18
CA THR A 412 -2.94 -1.56 -9.34
C THR A 412 -1.80 -2.50 -9.72
N GLY A 413 -1.78 -3.68 -9.10
CA GLY A 413 -0.80 -4.71 -9.44
C GLY A 413 -1.11 -5.36 -10.79
N ALA A 414 -0.11 -6.03 -11.36
CA ALA A 414 -0.34 -6.89 -12.52
C ALA A 414 -1.38 -7.99 -12.17
N PRO A 415 -2.20 -8.41 -13.15
CA PRO A 415 -3.07 -9.55 -12.96
C PRO A 415 -2.26 -10.83 -12.76
N ARG A 416 -2.83 -11.81 -12.06
CA ARG A 416 -2.21 -13.13 -11.84
C ARG A 416 -3.05 -14.21 -12.49
N LEU A 417 -2.37 -15.28 -12.89
CA LEU A 417 -3.00 -16.42 -13.54
C LEU A 417 -2.46 -17.71 -12.91
N HIS A 418 -3.35 -18.49 -12.33
CA HIS A 418 -3.04 -19.76 -11.69
C HIS A 418 -3.75 -20.91 -12.41
N VAL A 419 -3.08 -22.05 -12.48
CA VAL A 419 -3.58 -23.27 -13.12
C VAL A 419 -3.47 -24.42 -12.13
N MET A 420 -4.55 -25.18 -11.98
CA MET A 420 -4.59 -26.35 -11.10
C MET A 420 -5.49 -27.41 -11.73
N HIS A 421 -5.01 -28.65 -11.82
CA HIS A 421 -5.85 -29.78 -12.22
C HIS A 421 -6.78 -30.18 -11.05
N GLU A 422 -7.95 -30.76 -11.32
CA GLU A 422 -8.93 -31.12 -10.29
C GLU A 422 -8.43 -32.16 -9.27
N ASN A 423 -7.34 -32.88 -9.58
CA ASN A 423 -6.63 -33.75 -8.63
C ASN A 423 -5.64 -33.01 -7.71
N GLY A 424 -5.54 -31.68 -7.81
CA GLY A 424 -4.65 -30.83 -7.03
C GLY A 424 -3.25 -30.60 -7.63
N ALA A 425 -2.90 -31.24 -8.75
CA ALA A 425 -1.63 -31.01 -9.43
C ALA A 425 -1.53 -29.57 -9.96
N LYS A 426 -0.34 -28.97 -9.86
CA LYS A 426 -0.06 -27.58 -10.27
C LYS A 426 1.27 -27.50 -11.03
N PRO A 427 1.42 -26.59 -12.00
CA PRO A 427 2.71 -26.33 -12.63
C PRO A 427 3.80 -26.04 -11.58
N PRO A 428 5.05 -26.53 -11.78
CA PRO A 428 5.57 -27.14 -13.01
C PRO A 428 5.28 -28.65 -13.15
N GLN A 429 4.48 -29.26 -12.27
CA GLN A 429 4.09 -30.67 -12.42
C GLN A 429 3.24 -30.85 -13.68
N ARG A 430 3.45 -31.95 -14.41
CA ARG A 430 2.56 -32.31 -15.52
C ARG A 430 1.16 -32.56 -14.99
N LEU A 431 0.18 -31.90 -15.61
CA LEU A 431 -1.23 -32.09 -15.32
C LEU A 431 -1.71 -33.34 -16.05
N ALA A 432 -2.74 -34.03 -15.54
CA ALA A 432 -3.28 -35.19 -16.24
C ALA A 432 -3.93 -34.76 -17.58
N GLY A 433 -3.75 -35.53 -18.65
CA GLY A 433 -4.40 -35.29 -19.95
C GLY A 433 -5.91 -35.62 -19.98
N SER A 434 -6.52 -35.90 -18.83
CA SER A 434 -7.94 -36.21 -18.68
C SER A 434 -8.46 -35.60 -17.38
N GLY A 435 -9.72 -35.17 -17.37
CA GLY A 435 -10.32 -34.48 -16.23
C GLY A 435 -10.44 -33.00 -16.51
N ARG A 436 -10.46 -32.17 -15.46
CA ARG A 436 -10.63 -30.71 -15.60
C ARG A 436 -9.46 -29.92 -15.04
N VAL A 437 -9.16 -28.82 -15.72
CA VAL A 437 -8.16 -27.84 -15.31
C VAL A 437 -8.88 -26.57 -14.87
N LEU A 438 -8.69 -26.19 -13.60
CA LEU A 438 -9.12 -24.91 -13.07
C LEU A 438 -8.10 -23.83 -13.45
N VAL A 439 -8.56 -22.81 -14.14
CA VAL A 439 -7.83 -21.56 -14.36
C VAL A 439 -8.42 -20.49 -13.45
N THR A 440 -7.56 -19.89 -12.63
CA THR A 440 -7.92 -18.77 -11.76
C THR A 440 -7.21 -17.51 -12.26
N ALA A 441 -7.99 -16.56 -12.76
CA ALA A 441 -7.53 -15.23 -13.14
C ALA A 441 -7.84 -14.24 -12.01
N GLU A 442 -6.80 -13.65 -11.42
CA GLU A 442 -6.93 -12.62 -10.39
C GLU A 442 -6.60 -11.26 -11.02
N VAL A 443 -7.60 -10.39 -11.08
CA VAL A 443 -7.46 -9.04 -11.61
C VAL A 443 -7.35 -8.08 -10.44
N ASN A 444 -6.23 -7.37 -10.36
CA ASN A 444 -5.99 -6.36 -9.32
C ASN A 444 -6.24 -4.93 -9.83
N ALA A 445 -6.53 -4.79 -11.13
CA ALA A 445 -6.78 -3.51 -11.79
C ALA A 445 -8.21 -3.01 -11.58
N ILE A 446 -8.33 -1.71 -11.33
CA ILE A 446 -9.60 -0.99 -11.23
C ILE A 446 -9.82 -0.26 -12.56
N GLY A 447 -11.07 -0.11 -13.01
CA GLY A 447 -11.37 0.71 -14.18
C GLY A 447 -11.05 0.03 -15.50
N HIS A 448 -11.29 -1.27 -15.58
CA HIS A 448 -11.23 -2.06 -16.81
C HIS A 448 -12.66 -2.34 -17.31
N ARG A 449 -12.83 -2.64 -18.59
CA ARG A 449 -14.14 -3.01 -19.16
C ARG A 449 -14.40 -4.51 -19.16
N GLY A 450 -13.34 -5.31 -19.07
CA GLY A 450 -13.45 -6.76 -19.04
C GLY A 450 -12.11 -7.47 -19.08
N ILE A 451 -12.17 -8.79 -19.15
CA ILE A 451 -11.01 -9.67 -19.31
C ILE A 451 -11.16 -10.57 -20.53
N GLU A 452 -10.03 -10.94 -21.12
CA GLU A 452 -9.93 -11.95 -22.15
C GLU A 452 -8.93 -13.03 -21.73
N LEU A 453 -9.30 -14.29 -21.93
CA LEU A 453 -8.42 -15.44 -21.72
C LEU A 453 -8.17 -16.10 -23.08
N GLU A 454 -6.90 -16.26 -23.42
CA GLU A 454 -6.44 -16.96 -24.61
C GLU A 454 -5.70 -18.24 -24.20
N LEU A 455 -5.92 -19.30 -24.97
CA LEU A 455 -5.20 -20.57 -24.88
C LEU A 455 -4.53 -20.83 -26.23
N ASP A 456 -3.21 -20.94 -26.23
CA ASP A 456 -2.37 -21.14 -27.43
C ASP A 456 -2.66 -20.12 -28.54
N GLY A 457 -2.89 -18.86 -28.14
CA GLY A 457 -3.20 -17.74 -29.05
C GLY A 457 -4.64 -17.72 -29.57
N ARG A 458 -5.50 -18.66 -29.14
CA ARG A 458 -6.93 -18.66 -29.42
C ARG A 458 -7.69 -18.12 -28.21
N ARG A 459 -8.49 -17.07 -28.40
CA ARG A 459 -9.41 -16.58 -27.37
C ARG A 459 -10.42 -17.67 -27.01
N ILE A 460 -10.51 -17.99 -25.73
CA ILE A 460 -11.45 -18.96 -25.18
C ILE A 460 -12.49 -18.33 -24.25
N VAL A 461 -12.21 -17.14 -23.71
CA VAL A 461 -13.14 -16.36 -22.89
C VAL A 461 -12.99 -14.87 -23.18
N ALA A 462 -14.13 -14.17 -23.25
CA ALA A 462 -14.24 -12.72 -23.05
C ALA A 462 -15.36 -12.46 -22.05
N LEU A 463 -15.06 -11.80 -20.93
CA LEU A 463 -16.06 -11.45 -19.91
C LEU A 463 -16.07 -9.94 -19.66
N PRO A 464 -17.21 -9.25 -19.85
CA PRO A 464 -17.37 -7.91 -19.34
C PRO A 464 -17.35 -7.96 -17.80
N THR A 465 -16.66 -7.00 -17.18
CA THR A 465 -16.65 -6.83 -15.72
C THR A 465 -17.43 -5.59 -15.29
N ASN A 466 -18.12 -4.95 -16.24
CA ASN A 466 -18.75 -3.65 -16.06
C ASN A 466 -20.29 -3.69 -16.07
N GLU A 467 -20.91 -4.80 -15.65
CA GLU A 467 -22.37 -5.03 -15.77
C GLU A 467 -23.23 -3.88 -15.21
N GLN A 468 -22.80 -3.25 -14.10
CA GLN A 468 -23.51 -2.13 -13.47
C GLN A 468 -22.64 -0.87 -13.27
N GLY A 469 -21.49 -0.76 -13.95
CA GLY A 469 -20.55 0.37 -13.78
C GLY A 469 -19.13 -0.05 -14.11
N ALA A 470 -18.11 0.77 -13.81
CA ALA A 470 -16.72 0.42 -14.12
C ALA A 470 -16.30 -0.95 -13.55
N GLY A 471 -15.47 -1.68 -14.30
CA GLY A 471 -15.00 -3.00 -13.92
C GLY A 471 -14.10 -2.99 -12.69
N VAL A 472 -14.21 -4.07 -11.91
CA VAL A 472 -13.62 -4.18 -10.58
C VAL A 472 -12.58 -5.29 -10.51
N PRO A 473 -11.57 -5.14 -9.63
CA PRO A 473 -10.72 -6.24 -9.22
C PRO A 473 -11.55 -7.45 -8.80
N GLY A 474 -11.02 -8.64 -9.03
CA GLY A 474 -11.70 -9.85 -8.63
C GLY A 474 -11.04 -11.12 -9.13
N ARG A 475 -11.54 -12.23 -8.58
CA ARG A 475 -11.15 -13.58 -8.95
C ARG A 475 -12.18 -14.14 -9.94
N HIS A 476 -11.69 -14.55 -11.09
CA HIS A 476 -12.48 -15.24 -12.12
C HIS A 476 -11.96 -16.66 -12.27
N GLU A 477 -12.87 -17.62 -12.30
CA GLU A 477 -12.53 -19.03 -12.35
C GLU A 477 -13.18 -19.71 -13.55
N PHE A 478 -12.40 -20.55 -14.21
CA PHE A 478 -12.78 -21.25 -15.44
C PHE A 478 -12.37 -22.70 -15.34
N TRP A 479 -13.29 -23.62 -15.62
CA TRP A 479 -12.94 -25.01 -15.87
C TRP A 479 -12.71 -25.22 -17.36
N LEU A 480 -11.58 -25.83 -17.70
CA LEU A 480 -11.28 -26.35 -19.04
C LEU A 480 -11.34 -27.88 -18.99
N ASP A 481 -11.93 -28.52 -19.99
CA ASP A 481 -11.79 -29.96 -20.17
C ASP A 481 -10.38 -30.28 -20.69
N ALA A 482 -9.63 -31.11 -19.93
CA ALA A 482 -8.28 -31.50 -20.30
C ALA A 482 -8.26 -32.39 -21.57
N ALA A 483 -9.36 -33.09 -21.87
CA ALA A 483 -9.46 -33.93 -23.05
C ALA A 483 -9.53 -33.13 -24.36
N ASP A 484 -9.98 -31.87 -24.30
CA ASP A 484 -10.04 -30.96 -25.45
C ASP A 484 -8.69 -30.24 -25.70
N LEU A 485 -7.71 -30.45 -24.82
CA LEU A 485 -6.38 -29.88 -24.91
C LEU A 485 -5.41 -30.86 -25.60
N PRO A 486 -4.44 -30.40 -26.42
CA PRO A 486 -3.53 -31.31 -27.11
C PRO A 486 -2.59 -32.02 -26.11
N SER A 487 -2.74 -33.35 -26.00
CA SER A 487 -1.91 -34.20 -25.13
C SER A 487 -0.42 -34.09 -25.45
N GLY A 488 0.45 -34.02 -24.44
CA GLY A 488 1.91 -33.94 -24.61
C GLY A 488 2.43 -32.61 -25.15
N SER A 489 1.58 -31.60 -25.28
CA SER A 489 1.98 -30.23 -25.63
C SER A 489 2.14 -29.33 -24.40
N VAL A 490 2.97 -28.30 -24.55
CA VAL A 490 3.02 -27.17 -23.63
C VAL A 490 1.89 -26.23 -24.00
N ALA A 491 0.86 -26.15 -23.16
CA ALA A 491 -0.23 -25.21 -23.31
C ALA A 491 0.17 -23.84 -22.72
N ARG A 492 -0.13 -22.77 -23.45
CA ARG A 492 0.10 -21.38 -23.03
C ARG A 492 -1.23 -20.69 -22.78
N LEU A 493 -1.43 -20.21 -21.56
CA LEU A 493 -2.54 -19.32 -21.23
C LEU A 493 -2.05 -17.88 -21.15
N LYS A 494 -2.82 -16.98 -21.73
CA LYS A 494 -2.63 -15.53 -21.64
C LYS A 494 -3.91 -14.89 -21.14
N LEU A 495 -3.79 -14.10 -20.08
CA LEU A 495 -4.86 -13.25 -19.55
C LEU A 495 -4.58 -11.81 -19.98
N SER A 496 -5.57 -11.16 -20.58
CA SER A 496 -5.56 -9.75 -20.95
C SER A 496 -6.64 -9.01 -20.16
N VAL A 497 -6.25 -7.96 -19.43
CA VAL A 497 -7.19 -7.05 -18.75
C VAL A 497 -7.36 -5.82 -19.61
N LEU A 498 -8.59 -5.59 -20.12
CA LEU A 498 -8.88 -4.52 -21.07
C LEU A 498 -9.26 -3.24 -20.34
N PRO A 499 -8.45 -2.17 -20.41
CA PRO A 499 -8.76 -0.92 -19.72
C PRO A 499 -10.03 -0.26 -20.27
N ALA A 500 -10.71 0.55 -19.45
CA ALA A 500 -11.97 1.17 -19.83
C ALA A 500 -11.83 2.32 -20.85
N ASP A 501 -10.62 2.86 -21.01
CA ASP A 501 -10.28 3.99 -21.88
C ASP A 501 -9.67 3.56 -23.23
N ASP A 502 -9.83 2.30 -23.61
CA ASP A 502 -9.22 1.71 -24.82
C ASP A 502 -7.68 1.75 -24.85
N GLY A 503 -7.03 1.97 -23.71
CA GLY A 503 -5.58 1.85 -23.56
C GLY A 503 -5.03 0.43 -23.83
N GLU A 504 -3.71 0.28 -23.76
CA GLU A 504 -3.07 -1.02 -23.95
C GLU A 504 -3.49 -2.02 -22.85
N PRO A 505 -3.88 -3.26 -23.22
CA PRO A 505 -4.21 -4.28 -22.23
C PRO A 505 -3.02 -4.64 -21.34
N VAL A 506 -3.28 -4.80 -20.05
CA VAL A 506 -2.31 -5.40 -19.14
C VAL A 506 -2.40 -6.91 -19.28
N THR A 507 -1.29 -7.56 -19.63
CA THR A 507 -1.27 -8.99 -19.92
C THR A 507 -0.38 -9.77 -18.95
N THR A 508 -0.74 -11.02 -18.69
CA THR A 508 0.07 -11.99 -17.94
C THR A 508 -0.08 -13.36 -18.59
N GLU A 509 0.98 -14.17 -18.55
CA GLU A 509 1.02 -15.47 -19.20
C GLU A 509 1.51 -16.55 -18.24
N THR A 510 1.01 -17.77 -18.43
CA THR A 510 1.51 -18.97 -17.76
C THR A 510 1.52 -20.15 -18.72
N VAL A 511 2.41 -21.10 -18.46
CA VAL A 511 2.56 -22.32 -19.28
C VAL A 511 2.41 -23.55 -18.40
N PHE A 512 1.81 -24.60 -18.94
CA PHE A 512 1.68 -25.89 -18.28
C PHE A 512 1.78 -27.04 -19.29
N GLU A 513 2.21 -28.20 -18.82
CA GLU A 513 2.29 -29.42 -19.61
C GLU A 513 1.16 -30.38 -19.24
N LEU A 514 0.54 -30.98 -20.27
CA LEU A 514 -0.40 -32.08 -20.11
C LEU A 514 0.33 -33.41 -20.35
N GLY A 515 0.10 -34.36 -19.44
CA GLY A 515 0.71 -35.69 -19.41
C GLY A 515 0.10 -36.69 -20.37
#